data_AF-A0A0K8QIB2-F1
#
_entry.id   AF-A0A0K8QIB2-F1
#
_cell.length_a   1.000
_cell.length_b   1.000
_cell.length_c   1.000
_cell.angle_alpha   90.00
_cell.angle_beta   90.00
_cell.angle_gamma   90.00
#
_symmetry.space_group_name_H-M   'P 1'
#
loop_
_entity.id
_entity.type
_entity.pdbx_description
1 polymer ?
#
loop_
_entity_poly.entity_id
_entity_poly.type
_entity_poly.pdbx_seq_one_letter_code
_entity_poly.pdbx_strand_id
1 'polypeptide(L)'
;MRLGELAREAGLPDGVLTIIPGKGSVVGARFVTHPAVRKVVFTGSTGVGKQIMAGCADQVKRVTLELGGKSANIVFADATLRPL
;
A
#
# COMPACT_ATOMS: atom_id res chain seq x y z
N MET A 1 1.69 -18.89 1.23
CA MET A 1 1.30 -17.57 1.79
C MET A 1 -0.21 -17.59 1.91
N ARG A 2 -0.75 -17.51 3.13
CA ARG A 2 -2.16 -17.89 3.39
C ARG A 2 -3.18 -17.19 2.49
N LEU A 3 -2.97 -15.91 2.17
CA LEU A 3 -3.85 -15.16 1.27
C LEU A 3 -3.93 -15.77 -0.15
N GLY A 4 -2.81 -16.24 -0.69
CA GLY A 4 -2.79 -16.84 -2.03
C GLY A 4 -3.46 -18.21 -2.07
N GLU A 5 -3.32 -19.00 -1.00
CA GLU A 5 -4.02 -20.27 -0.83
C GLU A 5 -5.54 -20.06 -0.79
N LEU A 6 -5.99 -19.13 0.05
CA LEU A 6 -7.42 -18.76 0.17
C LEU A 6 -8.00 -18.23 -1.13
N ALA A 7 -7.25 -17.42 -1.88
CA ALA A 7 -7.72 -16.93 -3.19
C ALA A 7 -7.95 -18.08 -4.18
N ARG A 8 -7.08 -19.10 -4.17
CA ARG A 8 -7.24 -20.27 -5.04
C ARG A 8 -8.37 -21.18 -4.57
N GLU A 9 -8.53 -21.38 -3.27
CA GLU A 9 -9.69 -22.08 -2.68
C GLU A 9 -11.01 -21.38 -3.05
N ALA A 10 -11.02 -20.04 -3.12
CA ALA A 10 -12.15 -19.24 -3.55
C ALA A 10 -12.40 -19.24 -5.08
N GLY A 11 -11.56 -19.91 -5.86
CA GLY A 11 -11.73 -20.05 -7.31
C GLY A 11 -11.27 -18.86 -8.15
N LEU A 12 -10.36 -18.01 -7.64
CA LEU A 12 -9.79 -16.92 -8.44
C LEU A 12 -9.00 -17.50 -9.63
N PRO A 13 -9.21 -16.99 -10.87
CA PRO A 13 -8.44 -17.46 -12.03
C PRO A 13 -6.94 -17.18 -11.88
N ASP A 14 -6.12 -18.01 -12.53
CA ASP A 14 -4.68 -17.85 -12.55
C ASP A 14 -4.27 -16.47 -13.09
N GLY A 15 -3.30 -15.84 -12.42
CA GLY A 15 -2.78 -14.52 -12.78
C GLY A 15 -3.60 -13.33 -12.30
N VAL A 16 -4.84 -13.52 -11.82
CA VAL A 16 -5.66 -12.42 -11.26
C VAL A 16 -5.05 -11.88 -9.96
N LEU A 17 -4.59 -12.78 -9.08
CA LEU A 17 -3.83 -12.42 -7.89
C LEU A 17 -2.42 -13.00 -7.99
N THR A 18 -1.42 -12.13 -7.96
CA THR A 18 -0.01 -12.52 -7.83
C THR A 18 0.54 -11.90 -6.57
N ILE A 19 1.15 -12.71 -5.69
CA ILE A 19 1.78 -12.21 -4.46
C ILE A 19 3.28 -12.48 -4.52
N ILE A 20 4.08 -11.41 -4.42
CA ILE A 20 5.52 -11.46 -4.63
C ILE A 20 6.22 -10.94 -3.36
N PRO A 21 6.72 -11.83 -2.48
CA PRO A 21 7.54 -11.42 -1.35
C PRO A 21 8.90 -10.90 -1.83
N GLY A 22 9.38 -9.81 -1.24
CA GLY A 22 10.72 -9.32 -1.51
C GLY A 22 10.99 -7.94 -0.94
N LYS A 23 12.25 -7.51 -1.01
CA LYS A 23 12.67 -6.19 -0.56
C LYS A 23 12.05 -5.10 -1.43
N GLY A 24 11.55 -4.04 -0.81
CA GLY A 24 10.96 -2.89 -1.53
C GLY A 24 11.93 -2.25 -2.52
N SER A 25 13.22 -2.18 -2.17
CA SER A 25 14.28 -1.66 -3.05
C SER A 25 14.53 -2.48 -4.32
N VAL A 26 14.01 -3.71 -4.39
CA VAL A 26 14.17 -4.61 -5.54
C VAL A 26 12.82 -4.85 -6.22
N VAL A 27 11.92 -5.54 -5.53
CA VAL A 27 10.61 -5.93 -6.10
C VAL A 27 9.71 -4.71 -6.26
N GLY A 28 9.64 -3.85 -5.23
CA GLY A 28 8.85 -2.63 -5.28
C GLY A 28 9.35 -1.65 -6.35
N ALA A 29 10.66 -1.42 -6.41
CA ALA A 29 11.27 -0.57 -7.43
C ALA A 29 10.98 -1.09 -8.86
N ARG A 30 11.06 -2.42 -9.08
CA ARG A 30 10.67 -2.99 -10.37
C ARG A 30 9.18 -2.82 -10.65
N PHE A 31 8.31 -3.05 -9.67
CA PHE A 31 6.86 -2.92 -9.83
C PHE A 31 6.46 -1.49 -10.24
N VAL A 32 7.05 -0.48 -9.59
CA VAL A 32 6.84 0.94 -9.91
C VAL A 32 7.23 1.25 -11.36
N THR A 33 8.38 0.73 -11.81
CA THR A 33 8.92 1.02 -13.15
C THR A 33 8.39 0.10 -14.26
N HIS A 34 7.61 -0.94 -13.94
CA HIS A 34 7.21 -1.95 -14.92
C HIS A 34 6.16 -1.43 -15.93
N PRO A 35 6.36 -1.53 -17.26
CA PRO A 35 5.45 -0.94 -18.26
C PRO A 35 4.02 -1.49 -18.21
N ALA A 36 3.85 -2.76 -17.82
CA ALA A 36 2.53 -3.37 -17.68
C ALA A 36 1.72 -2.90 -16.45
N VAL A 37 2.38 -2.30 -15.44
CA VAL A 37 1.68 -1.83 -14.23
C VAL A 37 1.07 -0.47 -14.51
N ARG A 38 -0.25 -0.37 -14.46
CA ARG A 38 -0.99 0.88 -14.76
C ARG A 38 -1.39 1.70 -13.53
N LYS A 39 -1.46 1.06 -12.36
CA LYS A 39 -1.82 1.69 -11.09
C LYS A 39 -0.95 1.14 -9.97
N VAL A 40 -0.55 2.01 -9.04
CA VAL A 40 0.14 1.63 -7.80
C VAL A 40 -0.67 2.11 -6.61
N VAL A 41 -0.88 1.22 -5.65
CA VAL A 41 -1.45 1.55 -4.32
C VAL A 41 -0.37 1.24 -3.29
N PHE A 42 -0.06 2.22 -2.45
CA PHE A 42 0.98 2.09 -1.44
C PHE A 42 0.49 2.60 -0.10
N THR A 43 0.77 1.82 0.94
CA THR A 43 0.59 2.21 2.34
C THR A 43 1.92 2.12 3.06
N GLY A 44 2.35 3.20 3.69
CA GLY A 44 3.63 3.23 4.39
C GLY A 44 4.12 4.64 4.72
N SER A 45 5.44 4.81 4.77
CA SER A 45 6.03 6.09 5.16
C SER A 45 5.92 7.13 4.05
N THR A 46 5.82 8.41 4.45
CA THR A 46 5.78 9.54 3.51
C THR A 46 7.03 9.62 2.63
N GLY A 47 8.20 9.28 3.18
CA GLY A 47 9.46 9.27 2.43
C GLY A 47 9.44 8.28 1.26
N VAL A 48 9.00 7.05 1.50
CA VAL A 48 8.88 6.03 0.45
C VAL A 48 7.75 6.36 -0.53
N GLY A 49 6.62 6.86 -0.03
CA GLY A 49 5.50 7.29 -0.87
C GLY A 49 5.91 8.35 -1.91
N LYS A 50 6.74 9.32 -1.52
CA LYS A 50 7.30 10.32 -2.45
C LYS A 50 8.18 9.69 -3.54
N GLN A 51 9.02 8.73 -3.18
CA GLN A 51 9.86 8.00 -4.14
C GLN A 51 9.02 7.20 -5.15
N ILE A 52 7.96 6.53 -4.67
CA ILE A 52 7.02 5.79 -5.52
C ILE A 52 6.29 6.74 -6.48
N MET A 53 5.79 7.87 -5.98
CA MET A 53 5.13 8.88 -6.82
C MET A 53 6.06 9.39 -7.93
N ALA A 54 7.30 9.73 -7.59
CA ALA A 54 8.29 10.17 -8.56
C ALA A 54 8.57 9.10 -9.62
N GLY A 55 8.81 7.85 -9.23
CA GLY A 55 9.05 6.76 -10.19
C GLY A 55 7.83 6.39 -11.05
N CYS A 56 6.61 6.67 -10.57
CA CYS A 56 5.39 6.48 -11.36
C CYS A 56 5.17 7.57 -12.41
N ALA A 57 5.82 8.73 -12.27
CA ALA A 57 5.59 9.90 -13.12
C ALA A 57 6.00 9.68 -14.58
N ASP A 58 7.12 8.97 -14.81
CA ASP A 58 7.66 8.68 -16.15
C ASP A 58 6.65 7.99 -17.09
N GLN A 59 5.70 7.24 -16.52
CA GLN A 59 4.66 6.51 -17.25
C GLN A 59 3.26 7.03 -16.94
N VAL A 60 3.15 8.15 -16.24
CA VAL A 60 1.90 8.80 -15.83
C VAL A 60 0.95 7.82 -15.14
N LYS A 61 1.49 6.98 -14.24
CA LYS A 61 0.70 5.94 -13.56
C LYS A 61 -0.22 6.56 -12.52
N ARG A 62 -1.42 6.00 -12.39
CA ARG A 62 -2.33 6.37 -11.30
C ARG A 62 -1.76 5.88 -9.97
N VAL A 63 -1.71 6.75 -8.97
CA VAL A 63 -1.23 6.41 -7.62
C VAL A 63 -2.31 6.66 -6.58
N THR A 64 -2.36 5.79 -5.57
CA THR A 64 -3.09 6.01 -4.31
C THR A 64 -2.10 5.80 -3.18
N LEU A 65 -1.90 6.82 -2.35
CA LEU A 65 -0.87 6.84 -1.33
C LEU A 65 -1.52 7.08 0.04
N GLU A 66 -1.49 6.07 0.88
CA GLU A 66 -1.92 6.16 2.28
C GLU A 66 -0.67 6.26 3.16
N LEU A 67 -0.36 7.48 3.60
CA LEU A 67 0.92 7.82 4.20
C LEU A 67 0.77 8.10 5.70
N GLY A 68 1.91 8.14 6.39
CA GLY A 68 1.95 8.44 7.81
C GLY A 68 1.20 9.73 8.15
N GLY A 69 0.54 9.73 9.31
CA GLY A 69 -0.18 10.87 9.85
C GLY A 69 0.30 11.23 11.25
N LYS A 70 0.02 12.47 11.66
CA LYS A 70 0.10 12.89 13.06
C LYS A 70 -1.33 13.11 13.55
N SER A 71 -2.04 12.01 13.75
CA SER A 71 -3.44 12.05 14.17
C SER A 71 -3.52 12.53 15.61
N ALA A 72 -4.10 13.71 15.80
CA ALA A 72 -4.37 14.24 17.12
C ALA A 72 -5.57 13.52 17.74
N ASN A 73 -5.48 13.27 19.04
CA ASN A 73 -6.63 12.92 19.86
C ASN A 73 -6.79 14.04 20.90
N ILE A 74 -7.91 14.75 20.87
CA ILE A 74 -8.17 15.93 21.69
C ILE A 74 -9.25 15.55 22.69
N VAL A 75 -8.94 15.66 23.98
CA VAL A 75 -9.84 15.31 25.09
C VAL A 75 -10.15 16.58 25.88
N PHE A 76 -11.43 16.93 25.96
CA PHE A 76 -11.90 18.10 26.71
C PHE A 76 -12.12 17.75 28.19
N ALA A 77 -12.17 18.77 29.04
CA ALA A 77 -12.32 18.59 30.49
C ALA A 77 -13.66 17.93 30.89
N ASP A 78 -14.70 18.07 30.06
CA ASP A 78 -16.02 17.47 30.23
C ASP A 78 -16.20 16.15 29.46
N ALA A 79 -15.14 15.65 28.81
CA ALA A 79 -15.20 14.38 28.11
C ALA A 79 -15.54 13.25 29.09
N THR A 80 -16.54 12.44 28.73
CA THR A 80 -16.91 11.26 29.52
C THR A 80 -15.80 10.22 29.45
N LEU A 81 -15.08 10.04 30.56
CA LEU A 81 -14.12 8.95 30.73
C LEU A 81 -14.81 7.81 31.48
N ARG A 82 -14.78 6.59 30.94
CA ARG A 82 -15.21 5.41 31.70
C ARG A 82 -14.16 5.11 32.80
N PRO A 83 -14.57 4.73 34.02
CA PRO A 83 -13.62 4.23 35.01
C PRO A 83 -12.91 3.00 34.46
N LEU A 84 -11.60 2.90 34.72
CA LEU A 84 -10.79 1.72 34.43
C LEU A 84 -11.27 0.51 35.25
#